data_AF-A0A971N188-F1
#
_entry.id   AF-A0A971N188-F1
#
_cell.length_a   1.000
_cell.length_b   1.000
_cell.length_c   1.000
_cell.angle_alpha   90.00
_cell.angle_beta   90.00
_cell.angle_gamma   90.00
#
_symmetry.space_group_name_H-M   'P 1'
#
loop_
_entity.id
_entity.type
_entity.pdbx_description
1 polymer ?
#
loop_
_entity_poly.entity_id
_entity_poly.type
_entity_poly.pdbx_seq_one_letter_code
_entity_poly.pdbx_strand_id
1 'polypeptide(L)'
;MFDRIIEYTIFQNSLLAYLKFLGVFLCGILFVRIGKKFILARVNRWVSNGSNEFLHYIISTAKQKLLPILYFGVFYLSLQGLVLSPPFRKAINWVGLAVVIIFGVRFGLSLVNYWINNYLIKKETDPSKKHILRVISIFIQFLAWTAALIVFLDNLGIKISTLLAGLGIGGIAVALAAQVFLSD
;
A
#
# COMPACT_ATOMS: atom_id res chain seq x y z
N MET A 1 13.21 -42.82 16.87
CA MET A 1 11.80 -42.56 16.46
C MET A 1 11.59 -41.13 15.98
N PHE A 2 12.24 -40.13 16.60
CA PHE A 2 12.25 -38.74 16.13
C PHE A 2 12.93 -38.54 14.75
N ASP A 3 13.98 -39.31 14.44
CA ASP A 3 14.72 -39.13 13.18
C ASP A 3 13.91 -39.46 11.91
N ARG A 4 12.99 -40.44 11.99
CA ARG A 4 12.10 -40.80 10.87
C ARG A 4 11.01 -39.77 10.57
N ILE A 5 10.67 -38.93 11.55
CA ILE A 5 9.69 -37.84 11.37
C ILE A 5 10.34 -36.64 10.66
N ILE A 6 11.66 -36.49 10.78
CA ILE A 6 12.45 -35.41 10.17
C ILE A 6 12.64 -35.64 8.67
N GLU A 7 12.72 -36.90 8.24
CA GLU A 7 12.90 -37.29 6.83
C GLU A 7 11.60 -37.31 6.01
N TYR A 8 10.43 -37.17 6.66
CA TYR A 8 9.16 -37.12 5.95
C TYR A 8 9.07 -35.80 5.19
N THR A 9 9.20 -35.89 3.86
CA THR A 9 9.16 -34.74 2.96
C THR A 9 7.75 -34.57 2.42
N ILE A 10 7.16 -33.40 2.66
CA ILE A 10 5.89 -32.99 2.06
C ILE A 10 6.21 -31.81 1.14
N PHE A 11 5.87 -31.91 -0.14
CA PHE A 11 6.20 -30.88 -1.16
C PHE A 11 7.67 -30.41 -1.13
N GLN A 12 8.63 -31.35 -1.10
CA GLN A 12 10.08 -31.08 -1.04
C GLN A 12 10.57 -30.36 0.23
N ASN A 13 9.75 -30.25 1.27
CA ASN A 13 10.11 -29.66 2.55
C ASN A 13 10.02 -30.70 3.66
N SER A 14 10.99 -30.68 4.58
CA SER A 14 10.92 -31.49 5.79
C SER A 14 9.86 -30.96 6.76
N LEU A 15 9.31 -31.83 7.60
CA LEU A 15 8.37 -31.41 8.66
C LEU A 15 8.97 -30.30 9.55
N LEU A 16 10.28 -30.37 9.80
CA LEU A 16 11.04 -29.37 10.56
C LEU A 16 11.04 -27.99 9.86
N ALA A 17 11.06 -27.93 8.53
CA ALA A 17 10.96 -26.67 7.79
C ALA A 17 9.59 -26.00 7.99
N TYR A 18 8.51 -26.78 7.99
CA TYR A 18 7.16 -26.27 8.31
C TYR A 18 7.04 -25.80 9.77
N LEU A 19 7.64 -26.52 10.71
CA LEU A 19 7.69 -26.10 12.12
C LEU A 19 8.49 -24.79 12.29
N LYS A 20 9.62 -24.64 11.58
CA LYS A 20 10.39 -23.38 11.55
C LYS A 20 9.57 -22.24 10.96
N PHE A 21 8.90 -22.46 9.83
CA PHE A 21 7.98 -21.49 9.23
C PHE A 21 6.94 -21.03 10.25
N LEU A 22 6.27 -21.97 10.92
CA LEU A 22 5.20 -21.68 11.86
C LEU A 22 5.74 -20.94 13.09
N GLY A 23 6.91 -21.33 13.60
CA GLY A 23 7.59 -20.64 14.69
C GLY A 23 7.96 -19.20 14.35
N VAL A 24 8.62 -18.97 13.21
CA VAL A 24 8.99 -17.62 12.73
C VAL A 24 7.74 -16.77 12.50
N PHE A 25 6.69 -17.35 11.92
CA PHE A 25 5.44 -16.66 11.64
C PHE A 25 4.73 -16.22 12.93
N LEU A 26 4.58 -17.12 13.91
CA LEU A 26 3.97 -16.80 15.20
C LEU A 26 4.80 -15.76 15.98
N CYS A 27 6.11 -15.93 16.04
CA CYS A 27 7.02 -14.97 16.67
C CYS A 27 6.94 -13.59 16.00
N GLY A 28 6.90 -13.54 14.68
CA GLY A 28 6.75 -12.30 13.92
C GLY A 28 5.40 -11.63 14.16
N ILE A 29 4.29 -12.38 14.22
CA ILE A 29 2.97 -11.84 14.56
C ILE A 29 2.97 -11.26 15.97
N LEU A 30 3.56 -11.97 16.93
CA LEU A 30 3.70 -11.48 18.30
C LEU A 30 4.53 -10.21 18.35
N PHE A 31 5.65 -10.17 17.62
CA PHE A 31 6.49 -8.99 17.50
C PHE A 31 5.73 -7.79 16.93
N VAL A 32 4.95 -7.98 15.85
CA VAL A 32 4.11 -6.91 15.27
C VAL A 32 3.01 -6.48 16.26
N ARG A 33 2.38 -7.40 16.99
CA ARG A 33 1.37 -7.07 18.02
C ARG A 33 1.96 -6.26 19.18
N ILE A 34 3.11 -6.66 19.70
CA ILE A 34 3.81 -5.97 20.79
C ILE A 34 4.32 -4.62 20.30
N GLY A 35 4.98 -4.59 19.13
CA GLY A 35 5.46 -3.38 18.48
C GLY A 35 4.33 -2.38 18.23
N LYS A 36 3.17 -2.84 17.77
CA LYS A 36 1.97 -2.00 17.65
C LYS A 36 1.60 -1.36 19.00
N LYS A 37 1.54 -2.14 20.09
CA LYS A 37 1.20 -1.61 21.42
C LYS A 37 2.23 -0.56 21.87
N PHE A 38 3.51 -0.82 21.65
CA PHE A 38 4.59 0.09 22.00
C PHE A 38 4.59 1.38 21.18
N ILE A 39 4.49 1.27 19.85
CA ILE A 39 4.40 2.42 18.94
C ILE A 39 3.20 3.28 19.32
N LEU A 40 2.04 2.68 19.62
CA LEU A 40 0.86 3.44 20.03
C LEU A 40 1.04 4.15 21.36
N ALA A 41 1.65 3.49 22.35
CA ALA A 41 1.94 4.12 23.63
C ALA A 41 2.94 5.28 23.46
N ARG A 42 3.95 5.12 22.61
CA ARG A 42 4.98 6.14 22.32
C ARG A 42 4.39 7.33 21.56
N VAL A 43 3.64 7.05 20.50
CA VAL A 43 2.95 8.05 19.68
C VAL A 43 1.99 8.85 20.52
N ASN A 44 1.09 8.22 21.28
CA ASN A 44 0.10 8.96 22.06
C ASN A 44 0.76 9.94 23.06
N ARG A 45 1.92 9.59 23.63
CA ARG A 45 2.70 10.51 24.48
C ARG A 45 3.38 11.65 23.70
N TRP A 46 3.80 11.40 22.47
CA TRP A 46 4.46 12.41 21.64
C TRP A 46 3.46 13.42 21.10
N VAL A 47 2.26 12.96 20.77
CA VAL A 47 1.23 13.85 20.21
C VAL A 47 0.31 14.46 21.26
N SER A 48 0.32 14.01 22.53
CA SER A 48 -0.39 14.69 23.63
C SER A 48 0.20 16.07 23.97
N ASN A 49 1.45 16.34 23.58
CA ASN A 49 2.15 17.59 23.89
C ASN A 49 2.19 18.57 22.71
N GLY A 50 1.62 18.23 21.55
CA GLY A 50 1.71 19.04 20.33
C GLY A 50 0.35 19.30 19.67
N SER A 51 0.05 20.57 19.39
CA SER A 51 -1.16 21.09 18.74
C SER A 51 -1.29 20.77 17.24
N ASN A 52 -0.43 19.92 16.68
CA ASN A 52 -0.37 19.71 15.24
C ASN A 52 -1.30 18.57 14.78
N GLU A 53 -2.54 18.92 14.42
CA GLU A 53 -3.57 17.99 13.90
C GLU A 53 -3.09 17.16 12.70
N PHE A 54 -2.22 17.72 11.85
CA PHE A 54 -1.67 17.01 10.70
C PHE A 54 -0.77 15.83 11.09
N LEU A 55 0.05 16.01 12.13
CA LEU A 55 0.92 14.94 12.64
C LEU A 55 0.09 13.79 13.22
N HIS A 56 -0.96 14.11 13.99
CA HIS A 56 -1.93 13.12 14.49
C HIS A 56 -2.55 12.32 13.34
N TYR A 57 -2.95 13.00 12.26
CA TYR A 57 -3.55 12.36 11.10
C TYR A 57 -2.58 11.42 10.37
N ILE A 58 -1.32 11.86 10.13
CA ILE A 58 -0.30 11.01 9.51
C ILE A 58 -0.12 9.73 10.31
N ILE A 59 0.05 9.85 11.63
CA ILE A 59 0.38 8.69 12.46
C ILE A 59 -0.80 7.72 12.58
N SER A 60 -2.01 8.25 12.77
CA SER A 60 -3.22 7.42 12.83
C SER A 60 -3.49 6.70 11.50
N THR A 61 -3.23 7.36 10.38
CA THR A 61 -3.41 6.77 9.04
C THR A 61 -2.31 5.77 8.72
N ALA A 62 -1.05 6.09 9.02
CA ALA A 62 0.08 5.19 8.84
C ALA A 62 -0.15 3.90 9.64
N LYS A 63 -0.61 4.00 10.89
CA LYS A 63 -0.98 2.82 11.69
C LYS A 63 -1.99 1.92 10.97
N GLN A 64 -3.06 2.48 10.42
CA GLN A 64 -4.10 1.66 9.79
C GLN A 64 -3.65 1.05 8.45
N LYS A 65 -2.86 1.79 7.66
CA LYS A 65 -2.46 1.37 6.31
C LYS A 65 -1.16 0.56 6.27
N LEU A 66 -0.27 0.74 7.24
CA LEU A 66 1.03 0.05 7.32
C LEU A 66 0.94 -1.31 8.02
N LEU A 67 -0.04 -1.50 8.91
CA LEU A 67 -0.21 -2.78 9.62
C LEU A 67 -0.40 -3.98 8.67
N PRO A 68 -1.27 -3.92 7.65
CA PRO A 68 -1.40 -5.00 6.67
C PRO A 68 -0.08 -5.32 5.95
N ILE A 69 0.70 -4.30 5.58
CA ILE A 69 2.03 -4.48 4.96
C ILE A 69 2.97 -5.21 5.91
N LEU A 70 2.99 -4.85 7.19
CA LEU A 70 3.85 -5.51 8.19
C LEU A 70 3.47 -6.97 8.42
N TYR A 71 2.18 -7.29 8.54
CA TYR A 71 1.73 -8.69 8.67
C TYR A 71 2.04 -9.51 7.42
N PHE A 72 1.87 -8.93 6.23
CA PHE A 72 2.27 -9.58 4.99
C PHE A 72 3.80 -9.75 4.93
N GLY A 73 4.57 -8.76 5.38
CA GLY A 73 6.03 -8.84 5.47
C GLY A 73 6.49 -9.98 6.39
N VAL A 74 5.87 -10.14 7.56
CA VAL A 74 6.11 -11.28 8.45
C VAL A 74 5.79 -12.60 7.78
N PHE A 75 4.64 -12.70 7.11
CA PHE A 75 4.27 -13.89 6.33
C PHE A 75 5.32 -14.21 5.25
N TYR A 76 5.70 -13.20 4.46
CA TYR A 76 6.69 -13.30 3.40
C TYR A 76 8.07 -13.74 3.90
N LEU A 77 8.54 -13.17 5.01
CA LEU A 77 9.81 -13.56 5.65
C LEU A 77 9.76 -15.00 6.16
N SER A 78 8.62 -15.41 6.73
CA SER A 78 8.45 -16.77 7.23
C SER A 78 8.57 -17.81 6.10
N LEU A 79 8.10 -17.47 4.90
CA LEU A 79 8.18 -18.33 3.71
C LEU A 79 9.61 -18.54 3.18
N GLN A 80 10.59 -17.73 3.59
CA GLN A 80 11.98 -17.90 3.12
C GLN A 80 12.61 -19.20 3.61
N GLY A 81 12.14 -19.75 4.74
CA GLY A 81 12.58 -21.04 5.26
C GLY A 81 12.00 -22.26 4.53
N LEU A 82 11.14 -22.05 3.54
CA LEU A 82 10.50 -23.10 2.75
C LEU A 82 11.00 -23.09 1.30
N VAL A 83 11.27 -24.29 0.78
CA VAL A 83 11.49 -24.53 -0.64
C VAL A 83 10.13 -24.45 -1.33
N LEU A 84 9.90 -23.36 -2.03
CA LEU A 84 8.67 -23.12 -2.78
C LEU A 84 8.94 -23.36 -4.26
N SER A 85 8.01 -24.02 -4.96
CA SER A 85 8.13 -24.18 -6.40
C SER A 85 8.12 -22.80 -7.10
N PRO A 86 8.77 -22.68 -8.27
CA PRO A 86 8.87 -21.41 -8.99
C PRO A 86 7.54 -20.66 -9.20
N PRO A 87 6.41 -21.29 -9.59
CA PRO A 87 5.15 -20.57 -9.77
C PRO A 87 4.59 -20.02 -8.46
N PHE A 88 4.69 -20.75 -7.34
CA PHE A 88 4.22 -20.25 -6.03
C PHE A 88 5.04 -19.06 -5.56
N ARG A 89 6.37 -19.12 -5.71
CA ARG A 89 7.25 -18.01 -5.34
C ARG A 89 6.94 -16.75 -6.17
N LYS A 90 6.72 -16.89 -7.47
CA LYS A 90 6.29 -15.76 -8.33
C LYS A 90 4.95 -15.19 -7.89
N ALA A 91 3.95 -16.03 -7.62
CA ALA A 91 2.63 -15.57 -7.17
C ALA A 91 2.71 -14.80 -5.86
N ILE A 92 3.47 -15.30 -4.87
CA ILE A 92 3.67 -14.61 -3.59
C ILE A 92 4.35 -13.25 -3.80
N ASN A 93 5.35 -13.16 -4.67
CA ASN A 93 6.02 -11.90 -4.98
C ASN A 93 5.06 -10.88 -5.62
N TRP A 94 4.22 -11.32 -6.57
CA TRP A 94 3.22 -10.46 -7.20
C TRP A 94 2.17 -9.97 -6.21
N VAL A 95 1.69 -10.85 -5.32
CA VAL A 95 0.77 -10.46 -4.25
C VAL A 95 1.44 -9.47 -3.29
N GLY A 96 2.70 -9.71 -2.91
CA GLY A 96 3.43 -8.80 -2.03
C GLY A 96 3.62 -7.42 -2.65
N LEU A 97 3.97 -7.38 -3.93
CA LEU A 97 4.09 -6.14 -4.68
C LEU A 97 2.74 -5.41 -4.80
N ALA A 98 1.64 -6.14 -5.06
CA ALA A 98 0.29 -5.57 -5.05
C ALA A 98 -0.07 -4.96 -3.69
N VAL A 99 0.21 -5.67 -2.59
CA VAL A 99 -0.03 -5.18 -1.23
C VAL A 99 0.75 -3.89 -0.99
N VAL A 100 2.05 -3.85 -1.28
CA VAL A 100 2.87 -2.65 -1.07
C VAL A 100 2.34 -1.46 -1.88
N ILE A 101 2.04 -1.66 -3.17
CA ILE A 101 1.54 -0.60 -4.05
C ILE A 101 0.16 -0.10 -3.59
N ILE A 102 -0.80 -0.99 -3.37
CA ILE A 102 -2.17 -0.62 -2.97
C ILE A 102 -2.18 0.16 -1.67
N PHE A 103 -1.46 -0.33 -0.64
CA PHE A 103 -1.44 0.33 0.66
C PHE A 103 -0.58 1.59 0.64
N GLY A 104 0.50 1.64 -0.14
CA GLY A 104 1.31 2.84 -0.36
C GLY A 104 0.53 3.97 -1.04
N VAL A 105 -0.19 3.66 -2.13
CA VAL A 105 -1.04 4.61 -2.85
C VAL A 105 -2.19 5.09 -1.98
N ARG A 106 -2.87 4.18 -1.27
CA ARG A 106 -3.92 4.55 -0.30
C ARG A 106 -3.40 5.45 0.81
N PHE A 107 -2.18 5.21 1.30
CA PHE A 107 -1.55 6.06 2.31
C PHE A 107 -1.22 7.44 1.72
N GLY A 108 -0.54 7.52 0.57
CA GLY A 108 -0.23 8.79 -0.09
C GLY A 108 -1.48 9.62 -0.39
N LEU A 109 -2.50 9.00 -1.00
CA LEU A 109 -3.78 9.65 -1.29
C LEU A 109 -4.51 10.12 -0.03
N SER A 110 -4.39 9.39 1.08
CA SER A 110 -5.00 9.84 2.35
C SER A 110 -4.37 11.14 2.87
N LEU A 111 -3.07 11.34 2.67
CA LEU A 111 -2.37 12.57 3.05
C LEU A 111 -2.77 13.72 2.14
N VAL A 112 -2.79 13.48 0.83
CA VAL A 112 -3.22 14.46 -0.16
C VAL A 112 -4.66 14.89 0.09
N ASN A 113 -5.57 13.93 0.30
CA ASN A 113 -6.97 14.21 0.58
C ASN A 113 -7.17 14.96 1.90
N TYR A 114 -6.40 14.63 2.94
CA TYR A 114 -6.44 15.40 4.18
C TYR A 114 -5.99 16.84 3.95
N TRP A 115 -4.91 17.04 3.21
CA TRP A 115 -4.40 18.37 2.94
C TRP A 115 -5.38 19.21 2.11
N ILE A 116 -5.90 18.66 1.00
CA ILE A 116 -6.90 19.33 0.16
C ILE A 116 -8.16 19.65 0.95
N ASN A 117 -8.73 18.68 1.69
CA ASN A 117 -9.97 18.90 2.42
C ASN A 117 -9.78 19.90 3.56
N ASN A 118 -8.71 19.78 4.34
CA ASN A 118 -8.54 20.55 5.56
C ASN A 118 -7.99 21.97 5.31
N TYR A 119 -7.19 22.16 4.26
CA TYR A 119 -6.55 23.46 3.97
C TYR A 119 -7.17 24.21 2.79
N LEU A 120 -7.64 23.53 1.74
CA LEU A 120 -8.20 24.18 0.56
C LEU A 120 -9.73 24.27 0.65
N ILE A 121 -10.41 23.12 0.75
CA ILE A 121 -11.88 23.06 0.64
C ILE A 121 -12.58 23.68 1.86
N LYS A 122 -12.09 23.40 3.08
CA LYS A 122 -12.67 23.97 4.31
C LYS A 122 -12.56 25.49 4.41
N LYS A 123 -11.48 26.07 3.86
CA LYS A 123 -11.22 27.52 3.92
C LYS A 123 -11.91 28.30 2.81
N GLU A 124 -12.20 27.66 1.70
CA GLU A 124 -12.95 28.27 0.61
C GLU A 124 -14.40 28.56 1.06
N THR A 125 -14.98 29.67 0.62
CA THR A 125 -16.38 30.02 0.93
C THR A 125 -17.27 29.89 -0.30
N ASP A 126 -16.69 30.09 -1.48
CA ASP A 126 -17.37 29.99 -2.76
C ASP A 126 -17.76 28.53 -3.09
N PRO A 127 -19.07 28.23 -3.23
CA PRO A 127 -19.55 26.90 -3.59
C PRO A 127 -18.99 26.37 -4.92
N SER A 128 -18.80 27.24 -5.91
CA SER A 128 -18.29 26.89 -7.24
C SER A 128 -16.82 26.46 -7.15
N LYS A 129 -15.99 27.22 -6.42
CA LYS A 129 -14.58 26.86 -6.19
C LYS A 129 -14.44 25.56 -5.38
N LYS A 130 -15.29 25.35 -4.38
CA LYS A 130 -15.34 24.07 -3.64
C LYS A 130 -15.64 22.90 -4.57
N HIS A 131 -16.57 23.06 -5.49
CA HIS A 131 -16.91 22.02 -6.46
C HIS A 131 -15.68 21.69 -7.34
N ILE A 132 -15.01 22.71 -7.88
CA ILE A 132 -13.78 22.54 -8.69
C ILE A 132 -12.70 21.80 -7.90
N LEU A 133 -12.44 22.19 -6.64
CA LEU A 133 -11.45 21.51 -5.78
C LEU A 133 -11.78 20.03 -5.54
N ARG A 134 -13.07 19.67 -5.42
CA ARG A 134 -13.48 18.26 -5.32
C ARG A 134 -13.23 17.50 -6.61
N VAL A 135 -13.54 18.10 -7.77
CA VAL A 135 -13.24 17.51 -9.08
C VAL A 135 -11.75 17.27 -9.25
N ILE A 136 -10.91 18.23 -8.87
CA ILE A 136 -9.44 18.09 -8.88
C ILE A 136 -8.99 16.94 -7.96
N SER A 137 -9.55 16.82 -6.75
CA SER A 137 -9.22 15.72 -5.84
C SER A 137 -9.55 14.35 -6.43
N ILE A 138 -10.69 14.21 -7.13
CA ILE A 138 -11.06 12.98 -7.83
C ILE A 138 -10.06 12.68 -8.96
N PHE A 139 -9.66 13.70 -9.72
CA PHE A 139 -8.69 13.53 -10.81
C PHE A 139 -7.30 13.10 -10.31
N ILE A 140 -6.82 13.68 -9.20
CA ILE A 140 -5.58 13.26 -8.55
C ILE A 140 -5.65 11.79 -8.11
N GLN A 141 -6.78 11.37 -7.55
CA GLN A 141 -6.98 9.96 -7.18
C GLN A 141 -6.95 9.03 -8.39
N PHE A 142 -7.59 9.42 -9.50
CA PHE A 142 -7.54 8.68 -10.75
C PHE A 142 -6.10 8.52 -11.24
N LEU A 143 -5.35 9.62 -11.36
CA LEU A 143 -3.96 9.59 -11.82
C LEU A 143 -3.06 8.72 -10.94
N ALA A 144 -3.21 8.81 -9.61
CA ALA A 144 -2.43 8.00 -8.68
C ALA A 144 -2.71 6.50 -8.86
N TRP A 145 -3.96 6.09 -9.08
CA TRP A 145 -4.32 4.70 -9.35
C TRP A 145 -3.85 4.21 -10.71
N THR A 146 -3.92 5.06 -11.75
CA THR A 146 -3.34 4.76 -13.06
C THR A 146 -1.83 4.54 -12.96
N ALA A 147 -1.12 5.43 -12.27
CA ALA A 147 0.32 5.29 -12.04
C ALA A 147 0.64 4.01 -11.25
N ALA A 148 -0.15 3.71 -10.21
CA ALA A 148 -0.03 2.48 -9.43
C ALA A 148 -0.16 1.22 -10.29
N LEU A 149 -1.15 1.21 -11.21
CA LEU A 149 -1.37 0.11 -12.14
C LEU A 149 -0.17 -0.05 -13.09
N ILE A 150 0.36 1.05 -13.64
CA ILE A 150 1.54 1.01 -14.51
C ILE A 150 2.73 0.40 -13.77
N VAL A 151 3.05 0.92 -12.57
CA VAL A 151 4.16 0.42 -11.75
C VAL A 151 3.95 -1.06 -11.43
N PHE A 152 2.73 -1.48 -11.12
CA PHE A 152 2.40 -2.88 -10.87
C PHE A 152 2.70 -3.74 -12.10
N LEU A 153 2.18 -3.37 -13.27
CA LEU A 153 2.35 -4.14 -14.51
C LEU A 153 3.81 -4.18 -14.99
N ASP A 154 4.55 -3.08 -14.85
CA ASP A 154 5.98 -3.02 -15.18
C ASP A 154 6.79 -4.03 -14.35
N ASN A 155 6.49 -4.14 -13.05
CA ASN A 155 7.09 -5.13 -12.16
C ASN A 155 6.68 -6.58 -12.47
N LEU A 156 5.58 -6.80 -13.22
CA LEU A 156 5.23 -8.11 -13.75
C LEU A 156 6.00 -8.46 -15.04
N GLY A 157 6.79 -7.52 -15.58
CA GLY A 157 7.49 -7.66 -16.86
C GLY A 157 6.61 -7.37 -18.08
N ILE A 158 5.45 -6.73 -17.88
CA ILE A 158 4.56 -6.31 -18.97
C ILE A 158 5.11 -5.01 -19.56
N LYS A 159 5.24 -4.97 -20.89
CA LYS A 159 5.69 -3.75 -21.59
C LYS A 159 4.67 -2.62 -21.40
N ILE A 160 5.06 -1.59 -20.67
CA ILE A 160 4.19 -0.44 -20.36
C ILE A 160 4.20 0.65 -21.44
N SER A 161 5.05 0.55 -22.47
CA SER A 161 5.20 1.60 -23.50
C SER A 161 3.89 1.91 -24.24
N THR A 162 3.10 0.88 -24.56
CA THR A 162 1.78 1.04 -25.18
C THR A 162 0.76 1.66 -24.23
N LEU A 163 0.80 1.31 -22.94
CA LEU A 163 -0.07 1.92 -21.92
C LEU A 163 0.26 3.40 -21.72
N LEU A 164 1.55 3.75 -21.66
CA LEU A 164 2.02 5.13 -21.57
C LEU A 164 1.62 5.94 -22.81
N ALA A 165 1.78 5.38 -24.01
CA ALA A 165 1.37 6.03 -25.25
C ALA A 165 -0.14 6.29 -25.28
N GLY A 166 -0.95 5.30 -24.87
CA GLY A 166 -2.40 5.45 -24.76
C GLY A 166 -2.83 6.50 -23.74
N LEU A 167 -2.17 6.56 -22.59
CA LEU A 167 -2.38 7.61 -21.58
C LEU A 167 -2.00 9.00 -22.09
N GLY A 168 -0.91 9.10 -22.86
CA GLY A 168 -0.48 10.35 -23.48
C GLY A 168 -1.52 10.90 -24.46
N ILE A 169 -1.99 10.05 -25.40
CA ILE A 169 -3.04 10.44 -26.37
C ILE A 169 -4.37 10.73 -25.65
N GLY A 170 -4.75 9.91 -24.68
CA GLY A 170 -5.95 10.12 -23.86
C GLY A 170 -5.89 11.43 -23.07
N GLY A 171 -4.72 11.79 -22.53
CA GLY A 171 -4.49 13.07 -21.84
C GLY A 171 -4.67 14.27 -22.75
N ILE A 172 -4.18 14.20 -23.99
CA ILE A 172 -4.39 15.24 -25.01
C ILE A 172 -5.89 15.39 -25.33
N ALA A 173 -6.61 14.29 -25.50
CA ALA A 173 -8.06 14.32 -25.75
C ALA A 173 -8.83 14.96 -24.59
N VAL A 174 -8.50 14.63 -23.34
CA VAL A 174 -9.09 15.25 -22.15
C VAL A 174 -8.77 16.75 -22.08
N ALA A 175 -7.54 17.15 -22.41
CA ALA A 175 -7.15 18.55 -22.42
C ALA A 175 -7.92 19.37 -23.48
N LEU A 176 -8.06 18.82 -24.69
CA LEU A 176 -8.85 19.44 -25.76
C LEU A 176 -10.34 19.55 -25.37
N ALA A 177 -10.90 18.50 -24.76
CA ALA A 177 -12.28 18.55 -24.28
C ALA A 177 -12.46 19.59 -23.17
N ALA A 178 -11.54 19.67 -22.21
CA ALA A 178 -11.57 20.65 -21.13
C ALA A 178 -11.41 22.09 -21.65
N GLN A 179 -10.61 22.29 -22.70
CA GLN A 179 -10.42 23.59 -23.33
C GLN A 179 -11.76 24.16 -23.84
N VAL A 180 -12.57 23.35 -24.52
CA VAL A 180 -13.89 23.77 -25.05
C VAL A 180 -14.79 24.33 -23.94
N PHE A 181 -14.78 23.73 -22.74
CA PHE A 181 -15.58 24.18 -21.60
C PHE A 181 -14.99 25.39 -20.84
N LEU A 182 -13.70 25.67 -21.00
CA LEU A 182 -13.01 26.78 -20.32
C LEU A 182 -12.86 28.02 -21.21
N SER A 183 -13.01 27.87 -22.53
CA SER A 183 -12.97 28.95 -23.50
C SER A 183 -14.32 29.62 -23.74
N ASP A 184 -15.41 28.98 -23.32
CA ASP A 184 -16.76 29.56 -23.20
C ASP A 184 -16.95 30.21 -21.82
#